data_AF-A0A836QM52-F1
#
_entry.id   AF-A0A836QM52-F1
#
_cell.length_a   1.000
_cell.length_b   1.000
_cell.length_c   1.000
_cell.angle_alpha   90.00
_cell.angle_beta   90.00
_cell.angle_gamma   90.00
#
_symmetry.space_group_name_H-M   'P 1'
#
loop_
_entity.id
_entity.type
_entity.pdbx_description
1 polymer ?
#
loop_
_entity_poly.entity_id
_entity_poly.type
_entity_poly.pdbx_seq_one_letter_code
_entity_poly.pdbx_strand_id
1 'polypeptide(L)'
;MANRTAIDYRAKFDRYSEDTCFPRLGEEEQLFIRGMAEAHRFTFQELRQVSEAALDLRMWKEASLGIWWERQESDVEARGRTKERFFQRLDDRMAALRASAKSYPEEGMRRPESASLKPVTMSSERDILGMCPVASEETVCCNLRTIDAVQNCGMGCSYCTIQTFYGDRVTFDADLPAKLAAMELEPDRFYHIGTGQSSDSLMWGNQHGLLDSLCDFARAHPNILLEFKTKSANVAYFLRGSPPANIVLSWSLNTPAIIRNEEHFTAD
;
A
#
# COMPACT_ATOMS: atom_id res chain seq x y z
N MET A 1 9.54 -38.42 37.48
CA MET A 1 8.32 -37.61 37.31
C MET A 1 8.63 -36.42 36.41
N ALA A 2 8.57 -36.59 35.09
CA ALA A 2 8.76 -35.51 34.13
C ALA A 2 7.43 -34.74 33.94
N ASN A 3 7.34 -33.58 34.57
CA ASN A 3 6.77 -32.32 34.08
C ASN A 3 5.47 -32.34 33.24
N ARG A 4 4.33 -32.73 33.83
CA ARG A 4 2.98 -32.63 33.21
C ARG A 4 2.60 -31.21 32.78
N THR A 5 3.19 -30.18 33.40
CA THR A 5 2.95 -28.75 33.12
C THR A 5 3.79 -28.18 31.98
N ALA A 6 4.93 -28.78 31.61
CA ALA A 6 5.70 -28.35 30.43
C ALA A 6 5.09 -28.85 29.12
N ILE A 7 4.53 -30.07 29.14
CA ILE A 7 3.85 -30.67 27.99
C ILE A 7 2.62 -29.84 27.58
N ASP A 8 1.89 -29.30 28.57
CA ASP A 8 0.69 -28.47 28.35
C ASP A 8 1.01 -27.13 27.65
N TYR A 9 2.11 -26.48 28.02
CA TYR A 9 2.46 -25.21 27.39
C TYR A 9 2.95 -25.35 25.95
N ARG A 10 3.68 -26.42 25.61
CA ARG A 10 4.12 -26.64 24.22
C ARG A 10 2.93 -26.74 23.26
N ALA A 11 1.93 -27.55 23.62
CA ALA A 11 0.70 -27.66 22.85
C ALA A 11 -0.10 -26.34 22.80
N LYS A 12 0.00 -25.50 23.83
CA LYS A 12 -0.58 -24.14 23.85
C LYS A 12 0.18 -23.19 22.93
N PHE A 13 1.51 -23.23 22.94
CA PHE A 13 2.37 -22.45 22.07
C PHE A 13 2.12 -22.78 20.61
N ASP A 14 2.06 -24.06 20.25
CA ASP A 14 1.87 -24.47 18.86
C ASP A 14 0.55 -23.90 18.30
N ARG A 15 -0.54 -23.98 19.07
CA ARG A 15 -1.82 -23.32 18.71
C ARG A 15 -1.70 -21.79 18.59
N TYR A 16 -1.04 -21.14 19.55
CA TYR A 16 -0.85 -19.69 19.49
C TYR A 16 0.00 -19.27 18.29
N SER A 17 0.98 -20.08 17.91
CA SER A 17 1.91 -19.75 16.85
C SER A 17 1.22 -19.67 15.49
N GLU A 18 0.27 -20.57 15.21
CA GLU A 18 -0.50 -20.60 13.96
C GLU A 18 -1.28 -19.30 13.71
N ASP A 19 -1.80 -18.70 14.79
CA ASP A 19 -2.62 -17.49 14.76
C ASP A 19 -1.79 -16.18 14.89
N THR A 20 -0.46 -16.24 14.74
CA THR A 20 0.44 -15.08 14.85
C THR A 20 1.36 -14.95 13.64
N CYS A 21 2.21 -13.92 13.62
CA CYS A 21 3.27 -13.79 12.61
C CYS A 21 4.44 -14.78 12.80
N PHE A 22 4.45 -15.59 13.87
CA PHE A 22 5.55 -16.50 14.20
C PHE A 22 5.98 -17.40 13.01
N PRO A 23 5.07 -18.04 12.24
CA PRO A 23 5.46 -18.93 11.15
C PRO A 23 6.14 -18.22 9.97
N ARG A 24 6.07 -16.88 9.91
CA ARG A 24 6.68 -16.05 8.85
C ARG A 24 8.12 -15.63 9.17
N LEU A 25 8.60 -15.93 10.38
CA LEU A 25 9.94 -15.57 10.85
C LEU A 25 10.99 -16.58 10.35
N GLY A 26 12.25 -16.18 10.32
CA GLY A 26 13.35 -17.10 9.99
C GLY A 26 13.55 -18.16 11.09
N GLU A 27 14.21 -19.27 10.75
CA GLU A 27 14.41 -20.39 11.67
C GLU A 27 15.10 -19.96 12.98
N GLU A 28 16.12 -19.11 12.89
CA GLU A 28 16.85 -18.60 14.06
C GLU A 28 15.94 -17.79 15.00
N GLU A 29 15.11 -16.90 14.45
CA GLU A 29 14.15 -16.12 15.25
C GLU A 29 13.06 -17.01 15.86
N GLN A 30 12.58 -17.99 15.11
CA GLN A 30 11.60 -18.96 15.62
C GLN A 30 12.17 -19.75 16.81
N LEU A 31 13.43 -20.21 16.71
CA LEU A 31 14.11 -20.90 17.80
C LEU A 31 14.27 -20.03 19.04
N PHE A 32 14.72 -18.78 18.87
CA PHE A 32 14.88 -17.84 19.98
C PHE A 32 13.54 -17.55 20.68
N ILE A 33 12.51 -17.18 19.92
CA ILE A 33 11.19 -16.82 20.47
C ILE A 33 10.54 -18.04 21.13
N ARG A 34 10.64 -19.24 20.54
CA ARG A 34 10.14 -20.48 21.15
C ARG A 34 10.86 -20.76 22.48
N GLY A 35 12.18 -20.59 22.54
CA GLY A 35 12.96 -20.73 23.77
C GLY A 35 12.49 -19.77 24.87
N MET A 36 12.35 -18.49 24.55
CA MET A 36 11.84 -17.46 25.46
C MET A 36 10.41 -17.76 25.93
N ALA A 37 9.53 -18.13 25.01
CA ALA A 37 8.14 -18.45 25.29
C ALA A 37 8.01 -19.68 26.20
N GLU A 38 8.78 -20.74 25.97
CA GLU A 38 8.77 -21.94 26.83
C GLU A 38 9.32 -21.65 28.23
N ALA A 39 10.38 -20.84 28.33
CA ALA A 39 11.00 -20.46 29.60
C ALA A 39 10.12 -19.54 30.44
N HIS A 40 9.44 -18.57 29.81
CA HIS A 40 8.69 -17.51 30.48
C HIS A 40 7.16 -17.61 30.35
N ARG A 41 6.66 -18.64 29.66
CA ARG A 41 5.24 -18.95 29.47
C ARG A 41 4.46 -17.78 28.88
N PHE A 42 4.89 -17.32 27.71
CA PHE A 42 4.19 -16.24 26.98
C PHE A 42 2.70 -16.57 26.75
N THR A 43 1.86 -15.56 26.98
CA THR A 43 0.47 -15.53 26.55
C THR A 43 0.36 -15.38 25.04
N PHE A 44 -0.85 -15.51 24.49
CA PHE A 44 -1.10 -15.26 23.07
C PHE A 44 -0.69 -13.85 22.64
N GLN A 45 -1.06 -12.82 23.42
CA GLN A 45 -0.75 -11.42 23.10
C GLN A 45 0.76 -11.15 23.17
N GLU A 46 1.45 -11.74 24.15
CA GLU A 46 2.91 -11.65 24.25
C GLU A 46 3.60 -12.32 23.05
N LEU A 47 3.17 -13.53 22.64
CA LEU A 47 3.72 -14.17 21.45
C LEU A 47 3.45 -13.36 20.18
N ARG A 48 2.25 -12.80 20.04
CA ARG A 48 1.88 -11.93 18.93
C ARG A 48 2.78 -10.70 18.86
N GLN A 49 2.90 -9.95 19.97
CA GLN A 49 3.72 -8.75 20.07
C GLN A 49 5.18 -9.02 19.70
N VAL A 50 5.76 -10.11 20.22
CA VAL A 50 7.16 -10.47 19.94
C VAL A 50 7.34 -10.90 18.49
N SER A 51 6.37 -11.63 17.93
CA SER A 51 6.44 -12.10 16.54
C SER A 51 6.29 -10.95 15.55
N GLU A 52 5.38 -10.00 15.82
CA GLU A 52 5.21 -8.78 15.05
C GLU A 52 6.47 -7.90 15.15
N ALA A 53 7.03 -7.72 16.36
CA ALA A 53 8.26 -6.95 16.54
C ALA A 53 9.46 -7.58 15.82
N ALA A 54 9.61 -8.91 15.85
CA ALA A 54 10.66 -9.60 15.11
C ALA A 54 10.51 -9.41 13.60
N LEU A 55 9.27 -9.44 13.09
CA LEU A 55 8.98 -9.19 11.68
C LEU A 55 9.31 -7.74 11.29
N ASP A 56 8.89 -6.76 12.11
CA ASP A 56 9.21 -5.34 11.93
C ASP A 56 10.73 -5.12 11.88
N LEU A 57 11.48 -5.66 12.85
CA LEU A 57 12.94 -5.54 12.89
C LEU A 57 13.58 -6.08 11.61
N ARG A 58 13.13 -7.24 11.12
CA ARG A 58 13.61 -7.81 9.85
C ARG A 58 13.28 -6.90 8.67
N MET A 59 12.04 -6.38 8.60
CA MET A 59 11.61 -5.47 7.54
C MET A 59 12.38 -4.14 7.54
N TRP A 60 12.75 -3.65 8.72
CA TRP A 60 13.57 -2.45 8.89
C TRP A 60 15.08 -2.71 8.77
N LYS A 61 15.48 -3.96 8.48
CA LYS A 61 16.89 -4.40 8.40
C LYS A 61 17.68 -4.13 9.69
N GLU A 62 16.99 -4.17 10.82
CA GLU A 62 17.57 -4.04 12.14
C GLU A 62 18.16 -5.38 12.62
N ALA A 63 19.03 -5.33 13.63
CA ALA A 63 19.54 -6.54 14.26
C ALA A 63 18.39 -7.41 14.80
N SER A 64 18.46 -8.72 14.53
CA SER A 64 17.46 -9.70 14.95
C SER A 64 17.20 -9.65 16.45
N LEU A 65 16.01 -10.09 16.84
CA LEU A 65 15.57 -10.02 18.24
C LEU A 65 16.53 -10.76 19.18
N GLY A 66 17.00 -11.95 18.79
CA GLY A 66 17.95 -12.75 19.58
C GLY A 66 19.30 -12.04 19.77
N ILE A 67 19.92 -11.59 18.68
CA ILE A 67 21.22 -10.88 18.73
C ILE A 67 21.12 -9.62 19.59
N TRP A 68 20.02 -8.87 19.45
CA TRP A 68 19.81 -7.69 20.29
C TRP A 68 19.66 -8.06 21.76
N TRP A 69 18.84 -9.06 22.08
CA TRP A 69 18.58 -9.44 23.47
C TRP A 69 19.84 -9.98 24.17
N GLU A 70 20.66 -10.77 23.49
CA GLU A 70 21.95 -11.24 24.01
C GLU A 70 22.88 -10.08 24.41
N ARG A 71 22.91 -9.01 23.62
CA ARG A 71 23.67 -7.77 23.94
C ARG A 71 23.11 -7.01 25.13
N GLN A 72 21.86 -7.25 25.50
CA GLN A 72 21.20 -6.65 26.66
C GLN A 72 21.43 -7.47 27.94
N GLU A 73 21.68 -8.77 27.83
CA GLU A 73 21.94 -9.70 28.94
C GLU A 73 23.38 -9.67 29.47
N SER A 74 24.32 -9.03 28.76
CA SER A 74 25.66 -8.73 29.29
C SER A 74 25.65 -7.71 30.45
N ASP A 75 24.50 -7.08 30.72
CA ASP A 75 24.21 -6.27 31.91
C ASP A 75 23.57 -7.13 33.02
N VAL A 76 24.45 -7.59 33.91
CA VAL A 76 24.35 -8.54 35.03
C VAL A 76 23.07 -8.49 35.90
N GLU A 77 22.68 -9.68 36.39
CA GLU A 77 21.85 -10.00 37.58
C GLU A 77 20.37 -9.55 37.64
N ALA A 78 19.45 -10.46 37.29
CA ALA A 78 18.19 -10.64 38.03
C ALA A 78 17.46 -11.93 37.60
N ARG A 79 17.72 -13.04 38.30
CA ARG A 79 16.87 -14.25 38.23
C ARG A 79 15.54 -13.95 38.90
N GLY A 80 14.57 -13.38 38.16
CA GLY A 80 13.20 -13.24 38.68
C GLY A 80 12.28 -12.22 38.00
N ARG A 81 12.79 -11.29 37.17
CA ARG A 81 11.98 -10.28 36.44
C ARG A 81 12.33 -10.19 34.95
N THR A 82 12.77 -11.30 34.36
CA THR A 82 13.34 -11.32 33.00
C THR A 82 12.28 -11.09 31.92
N LYS A 83 11.04 -11.57 32.11
CA LYS A 83 9.96 -11.40 31.13
C LYS A 83 9.48 -9.95 31.05
N GLU A 84 9.13 -9.34 32.18
CA GLU A 84 8.64 -7.96 32.21
C GLU A 84 9.72 -6.99 31.72
N ARG A 85 10.98 -7.22 32.12
CA ARG A 85 12.12 -6.44 31.63
C ARG A 85 12.32 -6.61 30.12
N PHE A 86 12.15 -7.83 29.59
CA PHE A 86 12.23 -8.09 28.16
C PHE A 86 11.18 -7.28 27.39
N PHE A 87 9.91 -7.36 27.78
CA PHE A 87 8.84 -6.63 27.09
C PHE A 87 9.00 -5.12 27.22
N GLN A 88 9.37 -4.61 28.40
CA GLN A 88 9.64 -3.18 28.57
C GLN A 88 10.77 -2.70 27.64
N ARG A 89 11.90 -3.42 27.60
CA ARG A 89 13.03 -3.07 26.73
C ARG A 89 12.67 -3.21 25.24
N LEU A 90 11.83 -4.18 24.90
CA LEU A 90 11.36 -4.37 23.53
C LEU A 90 10.50 -3.18 23.11
N ASP A 91 9.54 -2.78 23.95
CA ASP A 91 8.68 -1.63 23.69
C ASP A 91 9.47 -0.33 23.58
N ASP A 92 10.43 -0.10 24.48
CA ASP A 92 11.32 1.07 24.44
C ASP A 92 12.13 1.10 23.12
N ARG A 93 12.68 -0.05 22.70
CA ARG A 93 13.42 -0.16 21.43
C ARG A 93 12.50 0.11 20.23
N MET A 94 11.33 -0.52 20.19
CA MET A 94 10.41 -0.37 19.07
C MET A 94 9.91 1.09 18.98
N ALA A 95 9.65 1.74 20.11
CA ALA A 95 9.30 3.16 20.16
C ALA A 95 10.44 4.04 19.65
N ALA A 96 11.68 3.80 20.07
CA ALA A 96 12.85 4.55 19.61
C ALA A 96 13.08 4.40 18.09
N LEU A 97 12.96 3.18 17.55
CA LEU A 97 13.08 2.92 16.11
C LEU A 97 11.93 3.54 15.30
N ARG A 98 10.72 3.60 15.85
CA ARG A 98 9.58 4.26 15.21
C ARG A 98 9.77 5.78 15.17
N ALA A 99 10.32 6.36 16.24
CA ALA A 99 10.58 7.78 16.36
C ALA A 99 11.84 8.26 15.62
N SER A 100 12.75 7.36 15.25
CA SER A 100 13.97 7.74 14.53
C SER A 100 13.64 8.29 13.13
N ALA A 101 14.42 9.27 12.70
CA ALA A 101 14.30 9.84 11.36
C ALA A 101 14.48 8.74 10.30
N LYS A 102 13.54 8.66 9.36
CA LYS A 102 13.63 7.72 8.25
C LYS A 102 14.61 8.24 7.22
N SER A 103 15.50 7.39 6.77
CA SER A 103 16.52 7.71 5.78
C SER A 103 16.57 6.66 4.70
N TYR A 104 16.77 7.09 3.46
CA TYR A 104 17.12 6.20 2.37
C TYR A 104 18.63 5.92 2.37
N PRO A 105 19.08 4.81 1.77
CA PRO A 105 20.50 4.61 1.45
C PRO A 105 21.04 5.78 0.61
N GLU A 106 22.31 6.13 0.78
CA GLU A 106 22.93 7.23 0.00
C GLU A 106 22.89 6.96 -1.51
N GLU A 107 23.08 5.70 -1.91
CA GLU A 107 23.00 5.23 -3.30
C GLU A 107 21.57 5.23 -3.87
N GLY A 108 20.58 5.44 -3.00
CA GLY A 108 19.17 5.35 -3.30
C GLY A 108 18.61 3.93 -3.28
N MET A 109 17.29 3.82 -3.32
CA MET A 109 16.60 2.54 -3.44
C MET A 109 16.79 1.95 -4.85
N ARG A 110 16.79 0.63 -4.93
CA ARG A 110 16.91 -0.09 -6.20
C ARG A 110 15.70 0.23 -7.07
N ARG A 111 15.96 0.80 -8.26
CA ARG A 111 14.95 0.99 -9.29
C ARG A 111 14.34 -0.37 -9.68
N PRO A 112 13.00 -0.51 -9.68
CA PRO A 112 12.35 -1.70 -10.16
C PRO A 112 12.65 -1.87 -11.65
N GLU A 113 12.74 -3.13 -12.09
CA GLU A 113 12.75 -3.42 -13.52
C GLU A 113 11.46 -2.87 -14.13
N SER A 114 11.56 -2.28 -15.32
CA SER A 114 10.37 -1.87 -16.05
C SER A 114 9.48 -3.11 -16.23
N ALA A 115 8.31 -3.12 -15.60
CA ALA A 115 7.36 -4.19 -15.80
C ALA A 115 7.04 -4.27 -17.30
N SER A 116 7.15 -5.45 -17.90
CA SER A 116 6.69 -5.71 -19.26
C SER A 116 5.17 -5.74 -19.26
N LEU A 117 4.56 -4.57 -19.10
CA LEU A 117 3.12 -4.43 -19.09
C LEU A 117 2.54 -4.79 -20.45
N LYS A 118 1.39 -5.44 -20.44
CA LYS A 118 0.68 -5.92 -21.62
C LYS A 118 -0.63 -5.16 -21.77
N PRO A 119 -0.66 -4.09 -22.60
CA PRO A 119 -1.89 -3.39 -22.93
C PRO A 119 -2.86 -4.33 -23.66
N VAL A 120 -4.10 -4.38 -23.20
CA VAL A 120 -5.20 -5.07 -23.84
C VAL A 120 -6.43 -4.18 -23.86
N THR A 121 -7.22 -4.31 -24.92
CA THR A 121 -8.55 -3.71 -25.01
C THR A 121 -9.57 -4.82 -24.89
N MET A 122 -10.47 -4.74 -23.91
CA MET A 122 -11.43 -5.80 -23.63
C MET A 122 -12.76 -5.19 -23.15
N SER A 123 -13.86 -5.81 -23.57
CA SER A 123 -15.19 -5.53 -23.01
C SER A 123 -15.31 -6.05 -21.59
N SER A 124 -16.11 -5.38 -20.77
CA SER A 124 -16.34 -5.74 -19.38
C SER A 124 -17.74 -5.34 -18.93
N GLU A 125 -18.40 -6.16 -18.13
CA GLU A 125 -19.68 -5.82 -17.48
C GLU A 125 -19.48 -4.98 -16.20
N ARG A 126 -18.24 -4.63 -15.87
CA ARG A 126 -17.90 -3.90 -14.65
C ARG A 126 -18.46 -2.47 -14.68
N ASP A 127 -19.02 -2.04 -13.55
CA ASP A 127 -19.33 -0.64 -13.31
C ASP A 127 -18.03 0.17 -13.22
N ILE A 128 -17.96 1.22 -14.03
CA ILE A 128 -16.79 2.09 -14.12
C ILE A 128 -16.91 3.28 -13.19
N LEU A 129 -18.10 3.62 -12.68
CA LEU A 129 -18.32 4.73 -11.76
C LEU A 129 -18.44 4.20 -10.32
N GLY A 130 -17.61 4.73 -9.44
CA GLY A 130 -17.63 4.34 -8.02
C GLY A 130 -17.48 5.51 -7.07
N MET A 131 -17.72 5.25 -5.79
CA MET A 131 -17.22 6.10 -4.71
C MET A 131 -15.72 5.87 -4.54
N CYS A 132 -14.98 6.90 -4.13
CA CYS A 132 -13.56 6.76 -3.81
C CYS A 132 -13.35 5.69 -2.71
N PRO A 133 -12.18 5.02 -2.65
CA PRO A 133 -11.98 3.85 -1.79
C PRO A 133 -11.93 4.21 -0.30
N VAL A 134 -11.85 5.51 0.02
CA VAL A 134 -11.84 6.05 1.38
C VAL A 134 -13.26 6.38 1.86
N ALA A 135 -14.26 6.41 0.97
CA ALA A 135 -15.63 6.73 1.33
C ALA A 135 -16.18 5.69 2.29
N SER A 136 -16.47 6.12 3.52
CA SER A 136 -17.05 5.28 4.56
C SER A 136 -17.82 6.13 5.57
N GLU A 137 -18.64 5.49 6.41
CA GLU A 137 -19.39 6.18 7.46
C GLU A 137 -18.47 6.77 8.55
N GLU A 138 -17.25 6.25 8.68
CA GLU A 138 -16.23 6.72 9.63
C GLU A 138 -15.42 7.93 9.12
N THR A 139 -15.66 8.40 7.89
CA THR A 139 -14.92 9.51 7.29
C THR A 139 -15.82 10.71 6.97
N VAL A 140 -15.27 11.93 7.10
CA VAL A 140 -15.94 13.12 6.55
C VAL A 140 -15.77 13.09 5.03
N CYS A 141 -16.78 12.55 4.35
CA CYS A 141 -16.73 12.29 2.92
C CYS A 141 -16.81 13.59 2.09
N CYS A 142 -15.86 13.78 1.17
CA CYS A 142 -15.87 14.86 0.18
C CYS A 142 -16.75 14.57 -1.05
N ASN A 143 -17.42 13.40 -1.08
CA ASN A 143 -18.22 12.90 -2.20
C ASN A 143 -17.48 12.75 -3.54
N LEU A 144 -16.15 12.58 -3.49
CA LEU A 144 -15.37 12.25 -4.67
C LEU A 144 -15.83 10.91 -5.25
N ARG A 145 -16.18 10.93 -6.53
CA ARG A 145 -16.42 9.73 -7.33
C ARG A 145 -15.22 9.45 -8.21
N THR A 146 -15.15 8.24 -8.75
CA THR A 146 -14.08 7.84 -9.64
C THR A 146 -14.62 7.15 -10.88
N ILE A 147 -13.99 7.43 -12.02
CA ILE A 147 -14.16 6.66 -13.24
C ILE A 147 -12.90 5.83 -13.43
N ASP A 148 -13.06 4.52 -13.35
CA ASP A 148 -11.98 3.56 -13.61
C ASP A 148 -11.88 3.30 -15.11
N ALA A 149 -11.39 4.26 -15.88
CA ALA A 149 -11.34 4.16 -17.35
C ALA A 149 -10.26 3.18 -17.85
N VAL A 150 -9.20 3.00 -17.07
CA VAL A 150 -8.10 2.06 -17.34
C VAL A 150 -7.77 1.33 -16.04
N GLN A 151 -7.42 0.06 -16.13
CA GLN A 151 -6.91 -0.72 -15.00
C GLN A 151 -5.42 -0.97 -15.18
N ASN A 152 -4.68 -0.82 -14.07
CA ASN A 152 -3.22 -0.87 -13.99
C ASN A 152 -2.51 0.39 -14.48
N CYS A 153 -1.27 0.62 -14.04
CA CYS A 153 -0.48 1.82 -14.31
C CYS A 153 0.93 1.49 -14.79
N GLY A 154 1.45 2.30 -15.71
CA GLY A 154 2.79 2.19 -16.30
C GLY A 154 3.94 2.68 -15.42
N MET A 155 3.64 3.39 -14.34
CA MET A 155 4.65 3.95 -13.44
C MET A 155 5.13 2.91 -12.43
N GLY A 156 6.39 3.05 -12.01
CA GLY A 156 7.03 2.13 -11.06
C GLY A 156 7.11 2.69 -9.64
N CYS A 157 6.02 3.30 -9.15
CA CYS A 157 5.97 3.78 -7.78
C CYS A 157 6.04 2.58 -6.81
N SER A 158 7.11 2.47 -6.02
CA SER A 158 7.34 1.31 -5.13
C SER A 158 6.27 1.13 -4.05
N TYR A 159 5.66 2.24 -3.61
CA TYR A 159 4.57 2.26 -2.64
C TYR A 159 3.19 1.99 -3.27
N CYS A 160 3.12 1.82 -4.59
CA CYS A 160 1.86 1.66 -5.30
C CYS A 160 1.39 0.20 -5.26
N THR A 161 0.13 0.01 -4.87
CA THR A 161 -0.51 -1.31 -4.80
C THR A 161 -1.23 -1.71 -6.08
N ILE A 162 -1.44 -0.78 -7.02
CA ILE A 162 -2.21 -1.00 -8.26
C ILE A 162 -1.66 -2.19 -9.06
N GLN A 163 -0.33 -2.26 -9.26
CA GLN A 163 0.29 -3.37 -10.01
C GLN A 163 0.14 -4.72 -9.29
N THR A 164 0.02 -4.73 -7.95
CA THR A 164 -0.26 -5.95 -7.20
C THR A 164 -1.67 -6.48 -7.46
N PHE A 165 -2.66 -5.60 -7.68
CA PHE A 165 -4.04 -6.00 -7.93
C PHE A 165 -4.27 -6.53 -9.36
N TYR A 166 -3.58 -5.96 -10.35
CA TYR A 166 -3.85 -6.24 -11.77
C TYR A 166 -2.74 -7.05 -12.47
N GLY A 167 -1.62 -7.33 -11.80
CA GLY A 167 -0.50 -8.06 -12.36
C GLY A 167 0.18 -7.31 -13.51
N ASP A 168 0.49 -8.01 -14.59
CA ASP A 168 1.22 -7.46 -15.75
C ASP A 168 0.30 -6.88 -16.84
N ARG A 169 -1.02 -6.98 -16.68
CA ARG A 169 -2.00 -6.56 -17.69
C ARG A 169 -2.46 -5.13 -17.47
N VAL A 170 -2.45 -4.33 -18.52
CA VAL A 170 -3.10 -3.01 -18.55
C VAL A 170 -4.36 -3.13 -19.38
N THR A 171 -5.52 -2.87 -18.77
CA THR A 171 -6.81 -3.09 -19.44
C THR A 171 -7.46 -1.75 -19.75
N PHE A 172 -7.66 -1.50 -21.05
CA PHE A 172 -8.54 -0.44 -21.56
C PHE A 172 -9.92 -1.04 -21.78
N ASP A 173 -10.95 -0.40 -21.23
CA ASP A 173 -12.33 -0.84 -21.40
C ASP A 173 -12.81 -0.51 -22.83
N ALA A 174 -13.12 -1.54 -23.61
CA ALA A 174 -13.57 -1.38 -25.01
C ALA A 174 -14.90 -0.63 -25.11
N ASP A 175 -15.73 -0.73 -24.08
CA ASP A 175 -17.08 -0.19 -24.03
C ASP A 175 -17.12 1.15 -23.27
N LEU A 176 -15.97 1.73 -22.92
CA LEU A 176 -15.86 2.99 -22.20
C LEU A 176 -16.76 4.10 -22.79
N PRO A 177 -16.76 4.39 -24.11
CA PRO A 177 -17.63 5.43 -24.66
C PRO A 177 -19.11 5.16 -24.42
N ALA A 178 -19.55 3.91 -24.61
CA ALA A 178 -20.94 3.51 -24.44
C ALA A 178 -21.36 3.60 -22.97
N LYS A 179 -20.50 3.16 -22.05
CA LYS A 179 -20.74 3.23 -20.60
C LYS A 179 -20.83 4.67 -20.10
N LEU A 180 -19.95 5.55 -20.58
CA LEU A 180 -19.98 6.97 -20.24
C LEU A 180 -21.25 7.65 -20.78
N ALA A 181 -21.65 7.34 -22.02
CA ALA A 181 -22.87 7.89 -22.62
C ALA A 181 -24.16 7.40 -21.96
N ALA A 182 -24.15 6.18 -21.40
CA ALA A 182 -25.27 5.61 -20.67
C ALA A 182 -25.34 6.07 -19.20
N MET A 183 -24.38 6.87 -18.72
CA MET A 183 -24.30 7.29 -17.33
C MET A 183 -25.35 8.35 -17.01
N GLU A 184 -26.25 8.05 -16.07
CA GLU A 184 -27.26 8.99 -15.58
C GLU A 184 -26.74 9.73 -14.34
N LEU A 185 -26.59 11.05 -14.46
CA LEU A 185 -26.22 11.95 -13.37
C LEU A 185 -27.36 12.94 -13.12
N GLU A 186 -27.61 13.27 -11.85
CA GLU A 186 -28.62 14.25 -11.47
C GLU A 186 -28.19 15.66 -11.96
N PRO A 187 -28.93 16.33 -12.85
CA PRO A 187 -28.46 17.59 -13.47
C PRO A 187 -28.21 18.73 -12.47
N ASP A 188 -29.00 18.79 -11.39
CA ASP A 188 -28.93 19.84 -10.38
C ASP A 188 -27.88 19.58 -9.30
N ARG A 189 -27.19 18.43 -9.38
CA ARG A 189 -26.13 18.05 -8.45
C ARG A 189 -24.76 18.26 -9.08
N PHE A 190 -23.86 18.86 -8.31
CA PHE A 190 -22.46 18.93 -8.70
C PHE A 190 -21.72 17.63 -8.35
N TYR A 191 -20.92 17.12 -9.29
CA TYR A 191 -20.10 15.93 -9.08
C TYR A 191 -18.62 16.24 -9.30
N HIS A 192 -17.76 15.86 -8.36
CA HIS A 192 -16.31 15.81 -8.58
C HIS A 192 -15.94 14.35 -8.86
N ILE A 193 -15.39 14.10 -10.05
CA ILE A 193 -15.08 12.76 -10.54
C ILE A 193 -13.60 12.70 -10.91
N GLY A 194 -12.83 11.81 -10.27
CA GLY A 194 -11.43 11.56 -10.58
C GLY A 194 -11.23 10.36 -11.51
N THR A 195 -10.15 10.32 -12.27
CA THR A 195 -9.80 9.16 -13.13
C THR A 195 -8.53 8.42 -12.67
N GLY A 196 -8.09 8.69 -11.44
CA GLY A 196 -6.80 8.27 -10.90
C GLY A 196 -6.81 7.08 -9.93
N GLN A 197 -7.93 6.35 -9.81
CA GLN A 197 -8.08 5.29 -8.79
C GLN A 197 -7.41 3.98 -9.20
N SER A 198 -7.78 3.44 -10.35
CA SER A 198 -7.27 2.17 -10.86
C SER A 198 -6.08 2.32 -11.81
N SER A 199 -5.73 3.56 -12.17
CA SER A 199 -4.66 3.91 -13.12
C SER A 199 -4.33 5.40 -13.05
N ASP A 200 -3.44 5.86 -13.93
CA ASP A 200 -3.20 7.28 -14.27
C ASP A 200 -3.66 7.49 -15.72
N SER A 201 -4.86 8.03 -15.92
CA SER A 201 -5.42 8.18 -17.28
C SER A 201 -4.60 9.12 -18.16
N LEU A 202 -3.97 10.15 -17.59
CA LEU A 202 -3.23 11.12 -18.38
C LEU A 202 -1.91 10.53 -18.89
N MET A 203 -1.28 9.65 -18.10
CA MET A 203 -0.08 8.92 -18.51
C MET A 203 -0.28 8.19 -19.85
N TRP A 204 -1.42 7.51 -20.03
CA TRP A 204 -1.73 6.77 -21.25
C TRP A 204 -2.00 7.67 -22.47
N GLY A 205 -2.26 8.96 -22.25
CA GLY A 205 -2.68 9.86 -23.32
C GLY A 205 -3.96 9.37 -23.99
N ASN A 206 -4.19 9.77 -25.24
CA ASN A 206 -5.40 9.38 -25.98
C ASN A 206 -5.31 7.98 -26.63
N GLN A 207 -4.55 7.06 -26.03
CA GLN A 207 -4.54 5.68 -26.49
C GLN A 207 -5.93 5.08 -26.34
N HIS A 208 -6.35 4.27 -27.33
CA HIS A 208 -7.66 3.62 -27.35
C HIS A 208 -8.85 4.59 -27.24
N GLY A 209 -8.69 5.87 -27.59
CA GLY A 209 -9.75 6.89 -27.49
C GLY A 209 -10.08 7.30 -26.05
N LEU A 210 -9.19 7.02 -25.09
CA LEU A 210 -9.41 7.29 -23.66
C LEU A 210 -9.75 8.74 -23.36
N LEU A 211 -8.91 9.68 -23.79
CA LEU A 211 -9.08 11.10 -23.47
C LEU A 211 -10.23 11.72 -24.26
N ASP A 212 -10.47 11.27 -25.49
CA ASP A 212 -11.64 11.68 -26.27
C ASP A 212 -12.92 11.29 -25.55
N SER A 213 -13.03 10.04 -25.11
CA SER A 213 -14.22 9.53 -24.41
C SER A 213 -14.49 10.30 -23.11
N LEU A 214 -13.44 10.56 -22.32
CA LEU A 214 -13.54 11.31 -21.07
C LEU A 214 -13.88 12.79 -21.32
N CYS A 215 -13.33 13.40 -22.38
CA CYS A 215 -13.67 14.78 -22.73
C CYS A 215 -15.11 14.90 -23.22
N ASP A 216 -15.59 13.96 -24.05
CA ASP A 216 -16.97 13.97 -24.54
C ASP A 216 -17.97 13.79 -23.41
N PHE A 217 -17.67 12.90 -22.46
CA PHE A 217 -18.40 12.80 -21.21
C PHE A 217 -18.43 14.13 -20.44
N ALA A 218 -17.29 14.79 -20.24
CA ALA A 218 -17.25 16.09 -19.55
C ALA A 218 -18.06 17.17 -20.28
N ARG A 219 -18.07 17.20 -21.62
CA ARG A 219 -18.91 18.14 -22.41
C ARG A 219 -20.40 17.87 -22.25
N ALA A 220 -20.79 16.59 -22.20
CA ALA A 220 -22.19 16.19 -22.06
C ALA A 220 -22.76 16.52 -20.67
N HIS A 221 -21.90 16.58 -19.65
CA HIS A 221 -22.30 16.83 -18.27
C HIS A 221 -21.65 18.09 -17.69
N PRO A 222 -22.17 19.30 -17.96
CA PRO A 222 -21.59 20.55 -17.47
C PRO A 222 -21.60 20.70 -15.93
N ASN A 223 -22.39 19.88 -15.23
CA ASN A 223 -22.48 19.84 -13.77
C ASN A 223 -21.41 18.96 -13.09
N ILE A 224 -20.46 18.39 -13.84
CA ILE A 224 -19.32 17.67 -13.26
C ILE A 224 -18.05 18.50 -13.29
N LEU A 225 -17.11 18.22 -12.39
CA LEU A 225 -15.70 18.52 -12.50
C LEU A 225 -14.93 17.21 -12.70
N LEU A 226 -14.34 17.02 -13.87
CA LEU A 226 -13.57 15.84 -14.21
C LEU A 226 -12.07 16.08 -13.94
N GLU A 227 -11.51 15.34 -12.98
CA GLU A 227 -10.13 15.47 -12.53
C GLU A 227 -9.22 14.36 -13.09
N PHE A 228 -8.15 14.79 -13.76
CA PHE A 228 -7.01 13.95 -14.11
C PHE A 228 -5.89 14.19 -13.11
N LYS A 229 -5.82 13.35 -12.08
CA LYS A 229 -4.69 13.34 -11.14
C LYS A 229 -3.57 12.48 -11.71
N THR A 230 -2.38 13.05 -11.85
CA THR A 230 -1.29 12.41 -12.57
C THR A 230 0.08 12.59 -11.91
N LYS A 231 1.05 11.77 -12.31
CA LYS A 231 2.50 12.04 -12.20
C LYS A 231 3.20 12.08 -13.57
N SER A 232 2.44 12.35 -14.63
CA SER A 232 2.93 12.39 -16.01
C SER A 232 3.08 13.81 -16.53
N ALA A 233 4.02 14.00 -17.45
CA ALA A 233 4.15 15.19 -18.28
C ALA A 233 3.36 15.08 -19.60
N ASN A 234 2.53 14.04 -19.79
CA ASN A 234 1.80 13.76 -21.03
C ASN A 234 0.57 14.67 -21.25
N VAL A 235 0.78 15.99 -21.23
CA VAL A 235 -0.27 17.02 -21.38
C VAL A 235 -0.49 17.45 -22.83
N ALA A 236 0.26 16.89 -23.77
CA ALA A 236 0.26 17.34 -25.16
C ALA A 236 -1.12 17.27 -25.83
N TYR A 237 -1.97 16.33 -25.41
CA TYR A 237 -3.36 16.24 -25.86
C TYR A 237 -4.15 17.51 -25.55
N PHE A 238 -4.11 17.97 -24.29
CA PHE A 238 -4.85 19.16 -23.85
C PHE A 238 -4.24 20.47 -24.37
N LEU A 239 -2.91 20.55 -24.52
CA LEU A 239 -2.25 21.74 -25.05
C LEU A 239 -2.55 22.01 -26.53
N ARG A 240 -2.83 20.95 -27.31
CA ARG A 240 -3.13 21.08 -28.75
C ARG A 240 -4.63 21.13 -29.05
N GLY A 241 -5.46 20.67 -28.11
CA GLY A 241 -6.90 20.58 -28.26
C GLY A 241 -7.66 21.74 -27.63
N SER A 242 -8.98 21.61 -27.61
CA SER A 242 -9.88 22.48 -26.84
C SER A 242 -10.48 21.65 -25.70
N PRO A 243 -9.84 21.63 -24.52
CA PRO A 243 -10.38 20.91 -23.36
C PRO A 243 -11.76 21.48 -22.97
N PRO A 244 -12.69 20.62 -22.53
CA PRO A 244 -13.91 21.05 -21.84
C PRO A 244 -13.58 21.97 -20.66
N ALA A 245 -14.45 22.97 -20.42
CA ALA A 245 -14.25 23.98 -19.37
C ALA A 245 -14.27 23.39 -17.95
N ASN A 246 -14.79 22.18 -17.80
CA ASN A 246 -15.00 21.47 -16.55
C ASN A 246 -14.01 20.31 -16.34
N ILE A 247 -12.82 20.40 -16.94
CA ILE A 247 -11.68 19.53 -16.64
C ILE A 247 -10.70 20.24 -15.71
N VAL A 248 -10.15 19.50 -14.75
CA VAL A 248 -8.98 19.91 -13.97
C VAL A 248 -7.87 18.88 -14.08
N LEU A 249 -6.63 19.36 -14.26
CA LEU A 249 -5.43 18.54 -14.21
C LEU A 249 -4.73 18.81 -12.88
N SER A 250 -4.40 17.76 -12.14
CA SER A 250 -3.69 17.87 -10.87
C SER A 250 -2.45 16.97 -10.88
N TRP A 251 -1.37 17.43 -10.27
CA TRP A 251 -0.12 16.69 -10.16
C TRP A 251 0.08 16.22 -8.73
N SER A 252 0.41 14.95 -8.58
CA SER A 252 0.86 14.43 -7.29
C SER A 252 2.31 14.84 -7.10
N LEU A 253 2.61 15.52 -5.99
CA LEU A 253 3.97 15.96 -5.67
C LEU A 253 4.46 15.28 -4.41
N ASN A 254 5.77 15.14 -4.30
CA ASN A 254 6.41 14.61 -3.11
C ASN A 254 7.74 15.32 -2.83
N THR A 255 8.39 14.97 -1.71
CA THR A 255 9.73 15.49 -1.42
C THR A 255 10.75 14.87 -2.39
N PRO A 256 11.85 15.58 -2.73
CA PRO A 256 12.88 15.05 -3.64
C PRO A 256 13.47 13.71 -3.19
N ALA A 257 13.50 13.46 -1.87
CA ALA A 257 13.93 12.19 -1.31
C ALA A 257 12.98 11.04 -1.70
N ILE A 258 11.66 11.23 -1.57
CA ILE A 258 10.69 10.20 -1.97
C ILE A 258 10.71 10.02 -3.49
N ILE A 259 10.68 11.11 -4.27
CA ILE A 259 10.64 11.04 -5.74
C ILE A 259 11.79 10.19 -6.27
N ARG A 260 13.02 10.50 -5.84
CA ARG A 260 14.23 9.79 -6.27
C ARG A 260 14.20 8.29 -5.95
N ASN A 261 13.69 7.95 -4.78
CA ASN A 261 13.81 6.60 -4.22
C ASN A 261 12.61 5.70 -4.56
N GLU A 262 11.43 6.27 -4.75
CA GLU A 262 10.19 5.49 -4.79
C GLU A 262 9.40 5.73 -6.07
N GLU A 263 9.50 6.89 -6.73
CA GLU A 263 8.58 7.32 -7.81
C GLU A 263 9.18 7.13 -9.21
N HIS A 264 9.51 5.88 -9.54
CA HIS A 264 10.19 5.58 -10.80
C HIS A 264 9.28 5.68 -12.03
N PHE A 265 9.86 6.09 -13.16
CA PHE A 265 9.16 6.26 -14.45
C PHE A 265 8.02 7.29 -14.42
N THR A 266 8.06 8.20 -13.45
CA THR A 266 7.20 9.38 -13.36
C THR A 266 7.90 10.59 -14.01
N ALA A 267 7.21 11.74 -14.10
CA ALA A 267 7.77 12.96 -14.67
C ALA A 267 8.62 13.78 -13.69
N ASP A 268 8.46 13.52 -12.39
CA ASP A 268 8.99 14.35 -11.29
C ASP A 268 10.44 13.99 -10.91
#